data_AF-A0AAD9BJL9-F1
#
_entry.id   AF-A0AAD9BJL9-F1
#
_cell.length_a   1.000
_cell.length_b   1.000
_cell.length_c   1.000
_cell.angle_alpha   90.00
_cell.angle_beta   90.00
_cell.angle_gamma   90.00
#
_symmetry.space_group_name_H-M   'P 1'
#
loop_
_entity.id
_entity.type
_entity.pdbx_description
1 polymer ?
#
loop_
_entity_poly.entity_id
_entity_poly.type
_entity_poly.pdbx_seq_one_letter_code
_entity_poly.pdbx_strand_id
1 'polypeptide(L)'
;MDDIDAMFSDLLGEMDLLTQSLDQETQPLSSTNKETNYSMSYTDLNDSLHELEDTDLDALMADLVADLNATEQKLAAEMQGLKQPSPPPPDLPPPPQGLSPRPTFSPTSKPTREEIEAQMKADKIKLALEKLKEAKVKKLVVKVLMNDGSAKTLMVDERQSVREVLDNLFEKTHCDCNVDWSLCETNPELQLERTFEDHENLVEPLLAWTRDSENKVLFQERGEKYEVFKNPQNFYLWKKDKKSLKDMKDQDKELLIQENFCGTSIIVPDLEGVMHLKDDGKKSWKPKLFQLRASGIYYVPKGKTKSSRDLVCFVQFDNVNVYYGKDFKGKYKAPTDCCFFLK
;
A
#
# COMPACT_ATOMS: atom_id res chain seq x y z
N MET A 1 -51.80 9.00 -12.29
CA MET A 1 -50.69 8.02 -12.29
C MET A 1 -49.94 8.07 -13.61
N ASP A 2 -50.60 8.45 -14.71
CA ASP A 2 -50.00 8.49 -16.05
C ASP A 2 -48.98 9.62 -16.30
N ASP A 3 -48.99 10.71 -15.53
CA ASP A 3 -48.02 11.81 -15.71
C ASP A 3 -46.60 11.46 -15.21
N ILE A 4 -46.48 10.52 -14.26
CA ILE A 4 -45.18 10.09 -13.75
C ILE A 4 -44.50 9.14 -14.75
N ASP A 5 -45.26 8.22 -15.34
CA ASP A 5 -44.73 7.30 -16.35
C ASP A 5 -44.32 8.03 -17.65
N ALA A 6 -45.00 9.13 -17.98
CA ALA A 6 -44.60 10.02 -19.07
C ALA A 6 -43.26 10.73 -18.76
N MET A 7 -43.10 11.26 -17.54
CA MET A 7 -41.85 11.88 -17.10
C MET A 7 -40.68 10.88 -17.04
N PHE A 8 -40.92 9.63 -16.63
CA PHE A 8 -39.90 8.58 -16.63
C PHE A 8 -39.51 8.15 -18.05
N SER A 9 -40.47 8.12 -18.97
CA SER A 9 -40.21 7.79 -20.38
C SER A 9 -39.44 8.89 -21.09
N ASP A 10 -39.75 10.16 -20.82
CA ASP A 10 -39.00 11.31 -21.34
C ASP A 10 -37.56 11.33 -20.80
N LEU A 11 -37.36 11.06 -19.50
CA LEU A 11 -36.02 10.97 -18.91
C LEU A 11 -35.19 9.82 -19.50
N LEU A 12 -35.82 8.67 -19.75
CA LEU A 12 -35.18 7.52 -20.43
C LEU A 12 -34.81 7.84 -21.88
N GLY A 13 -35.67 8.60 -22.58
CA GLY A 13 -35.39 9.06 -23.94
C GLY A 13 -34.26 10.09 -24.02
N GLU A 14 -34.18 11.01 -23.06
CA GLU A 14 -33.09 11.99 -22.98
C GLU A 14 -31.74 11.34 -22.66
N MET A 15 -31.73 10.29 -21.84
CA MET A 15 -30.52 9.52 -21.54
C MET A 15 -30.01 8.75 -22.77
N ASP A 16 -30.91 8.14 -23.56
CA ASP A 16 -30.54 7.42 -24.79
C ASP A 16 -29.99 8.37 -25.88
N LEU A 17 -30.55 9.59 -25.97
CA LEU A 17 -30.04 10.66 -26.83
C LEU A 17 -28.63 11.12 -26.41
N LEU A 18 -28.35 11.21 -25.11
CA LEU A 18 -27.02 11.54 -24.59
C LEU A 18 -26.02 10.42 -24.85
N THR A 19 -26.43 9.15 -24.73
CA THR A 19 -25.59 7.98 -25.05
C THR A 19 -25.23 7.95 -26.53
N GLN A 20 -26.20 8.19 -27.43
CA GLN A 20 -25.95 8.24 -28.87
C GLN A 20 -25.08 9.43 -29.29
N SER A 21 -25.13 10.54 -28.55
CA SER A 21 -24.28 11.70 -28.81
C SER A 21 -22.82 11.52 -28.36
N LEU A 22 -22.55 10.61 -27.41
CA LEU A 22 -21.20 10.26 -26.94
C LEU A 22 -20.49 9.28 -27.88
N ASP A 23 -21.24 8.44 -28.60
CA ASP A 23 -20.70 7.45 -29.54
C ASP A 23 -20.19 8.05 -30.87
N GLN A 24 -20.44 9.34 -31.13
CA GLN A 24 -20.06 9.99 -32.40
C GLN A 24 -18.74 10.79 -32.34
N GLU A 25 -18.10 10.91 -31.17
CA GLU A 25 -16.81 11.60 -31.00
C GLU A 25 -15.71 10.70 -30.40
N THR A 26 -15.47 9.52 -30.97
CA THR A 26 -14.25 8.74 -30.66
C THR A 26 -13.59 8.17 -31.90
N GLN A 27 -12.57 8.87 -32.42
CA GLN A 27 -11.45 8.24 -33.12
C GLN A 27 -10.57 7.50 -32.10
N PRO A 28 -9.96 6.36 -32.46
CA PRO A 28 -9.41 5.42 -31.49
C PRO A 28 -8.05 5.90 -30.98
N LEU A 29 -8.04 6.49 -29.78
CA LEU A 29 -6.85 6.46 -28.94
C LEU A 29 -6.86 5.14 -28.18
N SER A 30 -5.83 4.32 -28.42
CA SER A 30 -5.59 3.07 -27.70
C SER A 30 -5.39 3.35 -26.21
N SER A 31 -6.44 3.27 -25.42
CA SER A 31 -6.33 3.07 -23.98
C SER A 31 -6.53 1.59 -23.71
N THR A 32 -5.45 0.93 -23.33
CA THR A 32 -5.48 -0.38 -22.68
C THR A 32 -6.42 -0.27 -21.48
N ASN A 33 -7.66 -0.74 -21.60
CA ASN A 33 -8.54 -0.99 -20.46
C ASN A 33 -7.91 -2.12 -19.65
N LYS A 34 -7.01 -1.76 -18.73
CA LYS A 34 -6.72 -2.61 -17.59
C LYS A 34 -7.94 -2.49 -16.69
N GLU A 35 -8.83 -3.48 -16.73
CA GLU A 35 -9.85 -3.65 -15.70
C GLU A 35 -9.12 -3.69 -14.34
N THR A 36 -9.23 -2.62 -13.55
CA THR A 36 -8.67 -2.57 -12.20
C THR A 36 -9.50 -3.47 -11.30
N ASN A 37 -8.89 -4.46 -10.63
CA ASN A 37 -9.59 -5.28 -9.64
C ASN A 37 -9.87 -4.44 -8.39
N TYR A 38 -11.15 -4.15 -8.12
CA TYR A 38 -11.60 -3.36 -6.96
C TYR A 38 -12.03 -4.20 -5.75
N SER A 39 -12.11 -5.53 -5.90
CA SER A 39 -12.39 -6.45 -4.80
C SER A 39 -11.52 -7.71 -4.89
N MET A 40 -10.91 -8.08 -3.77
CA MET A 40 -10.04 -9.25 -3.67
C MET A 40 -10.63 -10.30 -2.74
N SER A 41 -10.62 -11.55 -3.20
CA SER A 41 -11.23 -12.72 -2.53
C SER A 41 -12.77 -12.79 -2.61
N TYR A 42 -13.38 -11.99 -3.49
CA TYR A 42 -14.80 -12.08 -3.84
C TYR A 42 -14.97 -12.44 -5.31
N THR A 43 -16.07 -13.13 -5.62
CA THR A 43 -16.46 -13.44 -7.00
C THR A 43 -17.10 -12.26 -7.71
N ASP A 44 -17.70 -11.33 -6.96
CA ASP A 44 -18.41 -10.18 -7.49
C ASP A 44 -18.26 -8.94 -6.58
N LEU A 45 -18.27 -7.75 -7.17
CA LEU A 45 -18.14 -6.48 -6.44
C LEU A 45 -19.35 -6.21 -5.55
N ASN A 46 -20.55 -6.60 -5.97
CA ASN A 46 -21.76 -6.35 -5.19
C ASN A 46 -21.77 -7.16 -3.88
N ASP A 47 -21.32 -8.42 -3.94
CA ASP A 47 -21.14 -9.27 -2.75
C ASP A 47 -20.14 -8.65 -1.76
N SER A 48 -19.05 -8.09 -2.30
CA SER A 48 -18.02 -7.43 -1.51
C SER A 48 -18.53 -6.19 -0.77
N LEU A 49 -19.42 -5.40 -1.41
CA LEU A 49 -20.02 -4.21 -0.81
C LEU A 49 -21.06 -4.58 0.25
N HIS A 50 -21.79 -5.68 0.08
CA HIS A 50 -22.75 -6.17 1.08
C HIS A 50 -22.09 -6.70 2.36
N GLU A 51 -20.83 -7.14 2.31
CA GLU A 51 -20.09 -7.59 3.48
C GLU A 51 -19.33 -6.46 4.22
N LEU A 52 -19.33 -5.23 3.71
CA LEU A 52 -18.73 -4.08 4.41
C LEU A 52 -19.59 -3.66 5.61
N GLU A 53 -18.93 -3.22 6.69
CA GLU A 53 -19.62 -2.63 7.84
C GLU A 53 -20.26 -1.29 7.44
N ASP A 54 -21.42 -0.96 8.00
CA ASP A 54 -22.20 0.25 7.66
C ASP A 54 -21.35 1.53 7.72
N THR A 55 -20.47 1.65 8.71
CA THR A 55 -19.55 2.79 8.85
C THR A 55 -18.59 2.93 7.67
N ASP A 56 -18.06 1.81 7.17
CA ASP A 56 -17.12 1.80 6.04
C ASP A 56 -17.87 2.07 4.72
N LEU A 57 -19.11 1.59 4.62
CA LEU A 57 -20.00 1.88 3.48
C LEU A 57 -20.41 3.36 3.45
N ASP A 58 -20.75 3.94 4.60
CA ASP A 58 -21.07 5.36 4.74
C ASP A 58 -19.88 6.24 4.35
N ALA A 59 -18.66 5.85 4.73
CA ALA A 59 -17.44 6.54 4.32
C ALA A 59 -17.25 6.50 2.81
N LEU A 60 -17.49 5.34 2.16
CA LEU A 60 -17.44 5.24 0.70
C LEU A 60 -18.47 6.15 0.03
N MET A 61 -19.70 6.18 0.54
CA MET A 61 -20.77 7.02 0.01
C MET A 61 -20.45 8.51 0.17
N ALA A 62 -19.88 8.91 1.31
CA ALA A 62 -19.45 10.28 1.55
C ALA A 62 -18.37 10.73 0.55
N ASP A 63 -17.44 9.84 0.22
CA ASP A 63 -16.39 10.10 -0.76
C ASP A 63 -16.95 10.21 -2.18
N LEU A 64 -17.85 9.30 -2.58
CA LEU A 64 -18.49 9.39 -3.90
C LEU A 64 -19.32 10.68 -4.06
N VAL A 65 -20.04 11.09 -3.02
CA VAL A 65 -20.79 12.35 -3.02
C VAL A 65 -19.84 13.54 -3.12
N ALA A 66 -18.68 13.48 -2.46
CA ALA A 66 -17.66 14.52 -2.60
C ALA A 66 -17.13 14.61 -4.04
N ASP A 67 -16.93 13.47 -4.72
CA ASP A 67 -16.45 13.39 -6.10
C ASP A 67 -17.43 13.99 -7.11
N LEU A 68 -18.72 13.67 -6.95
CA LEU A 68 -19.79 14.26 -7.76
C LEU A 68 -19.83 15.79 -7.59
N ASN A 69 -19.82 16.26 -6.35
CA ASN A 69 -19.80 17.69 -6.06
C ASN A 69 -18.55 18.40 -6.63
N ALA A 70 -17.38 17.76 -6.57
CA ALA A 70 -16.16 18.32 -7.14
C ALA A 70 -16.21 18.36 -8.68
N THR A 71 -16.81 17.34 -9.31
CA THR A 71 -17.02 17.28 -10.75
C THR A 71 -17.99 18.38 -11.20
N GLU A 72 -19.10 18.58 -10.49
CA GLU A 72 -20.04 19.68 -10.72
C GLU A 72 -19.36 21.06 -10.59
N GLN A 73 -18.55 21.26 -9.56
CA GLN A 73 -17.80 22.52 -9.37
C GLN A 73 -16.79 22.76 -10.50
N LYS A 74 -16.09 21.71 -10.96
CA LYS A 74 -15.15 21.81 -12.09
C LYS A 74 -15.88 22.17 -13.38
N LEU A 75 -17.02 21.53 -13.66
CA LEU A 75 -17.85 21.82 -14.83
C LEU A 75 -18.40 23.26 -14.78
N ALA A 76 -18.85 23.71 -13.60
CA ALA A 76 -19.32 25.07 -13.38
C ALA A 76 -18.21 26.12 -13.57
N ALA A 77 -16.98 25.83 -13.14
CA ALA A 77 -15.82 26.69 -13.35
C ALA A 77 -15.42 26.79 -14.84
N GLU A 78 -15.47 25.68 -15.59
CA GLU A 78 -15.21 25.69 -17.04
C GLU A 78 -16.27 26.49 -17.81
N MET A 79 -17.55 26.39 -17.41
CA MET A 79 -18.63 27.21 -17.99
C MET A 79 -18.49 28.71 -17.68
N GLN A 80 -17.90 29.08 -16.54
CA GLN A 80 -17.66 30.48 -16.16
C GLN A 80 -16.40 31.07 -16.82
N GLY A 81 -15.40 30.25 -17.17
CA GLY A 81 -14.18 30.67 -17.86
C GLY A 81 -14.40 31.21 -19.28
N LEU A 82 -15.54 30.91 -19.92
CA LEU A 82 -15.91 31.39 -21.25
C LEU A 82 -16.55 32.80 -21.26
N LYS A 83 -16.76 33.43 -20.10
CA LYS A 83 -17.34 34.78 -19.99
C LYS A 83 -16.40 35.74 -19.27
N GLN A 84 -15.41 36.28 -19.98
CA GLN A 84 -14.77 37.52 -19.55
C GLN A 84 -14.55 38.48 -20.73
N PRO A 85 -15.17 39.68 -20.75
CA PRO A 85 -14.80 40.75 -21.67
C PRO A 85 -13.51 41.42 -21.21
N SER A 86 -12.61 41.71 -22.15
CA SER A 86 -11.36 42.46 -21.96
C SER A 86 -11.58 43.92 -21.55
N PRO A 87 -10.74 44.53 -20.68
CA PRO A 87 -10.80 45.96 -20.36
C PRO A 87 -10.05 46.83 -21.41
N PRO A 88 -10.39 48.13 -21.58
CA PRO A 88 -9.71 49.03 -22.51
C PRO A 88 -8.45 49.68 -21.89
N PRO A 89 -7.55 50.28 -22.69
CA PRO A 89 -6.21 50.72 -22.26
C PRO A 89 -6.20 52.11 -21.57
N PRO A 90 -5.11 52.51 -20.87
CA PRO A 90 -5.03 53.75 -20.10
C PRO A 90 -4.33 54.90 -20.85
N ASP A 91 -4.78 56.13 -20.60
CA ASP A 91 -4.06 57.38 -20.93
C ASP A 91 -3.58 58.10 -19.63
N LEU A 92 -2.39 58.71 -19.71
CA LEU A 92 -1.66 59.51 -18.69
C LEU A 92 -1.28 60.88 -19.35
N PRO A 93 -0.70 61.94 -18.69
CA PRO A 93 -0.34 62.26 -17.27
C PRO A 93 -0.65 63.77 -16.86
N PRO A 94 0.16 64.55 -16.07
CA PRO A 94 0.31 64.73 -14.58
C PRO A 94 0.27 66.26 -14.13
N PRO A 95 1.00 66.85 -13.11
CA PRO A 95 1.49 66.58 -11.71
C PRO A 95 1.09 67.77 -10.71
N PRO A 96 1.79 68.22 -9.60
CA PRO A 96 2.94 67.72 -8.78
C PRO A 96 2.91 67.88 -7.21
N GLN A 97 3.81 67.12 -6.55
CA GLN A 97 4.74 67.38 -5.39
C GLN A 97 4.29 67.80 -3.95
N GLY A 98 4.87 67.11 -2.94
CA GLY A 98 5.16 67.69 -1.61
C GLY A 98 5.48 66.73 -0.43
N LEU A 99 6.78 66.55 -0.12
CA LEU A 99 7.49 66.39 1.20
C LEU A 99 7.10 65.33 2.29
N SER A 100 8.13 64.59 2.76
CA SER A 100 8.27 63.62 3.90
C SER A 100 8.07 64.22 5.33
N PRO A 101 8.08 63.51 6.52
CA PRO A 101 8.76 62.23 6.88
C PRO A 101 8.10 61.24 7.93
N ARG A 102 8.79 60.08 8.12
CA ARG A 102 8.71 58.89 9.06
C ARG A 102 8.34 59.13 10.56
N PRO A 103 8.33 58.13 11.51
CA PRO A 103 7.89 56.70 11.59
C PRO A 103 6.93 56.41 12.80
N THR A 104 6.16 55.30 12.83
CA THR A 104 5.71 54.66 14.11
C THR A 104 5.48 53.14 13.97
N PHE A 105 5.80 52.41 15.05
CA PHE A 105 5.63 50.96 15.23
C PHE A 105 4.32 50.62 15.97
N SER A 106 3.68 49.51 15.55
CA SER A 106 2.65 48.65 16.22
C SER A 106 1.23 49.22 16.43
N PRO A 107 0.13 48.41 16.51
CA PRO A 107 0.03 46.97 16.75
C PRO A 107 -0.88 46.15 15.79
N THR A 108 -0.78 44.83 15.87
CA THR A 108 -1.75 43.78 15.44
C THR A 108 -3.04 44.24 14.73
N SER A 109 -3.03 44.22 13.39
CA SER A 109 -4.24 44.36 12.57
C SER A 109 -5.10 43.09 12.71
N LYS A 110 -6.33 43.27 13.20
CA LYS A 110 -7.37 42.24 13.07
C LYS A 110 -7.59 42.00 11.57
N PRO A 111 -7.69 40.73 11.12
CA PRO A 111 -7.84 40.42 9.70
C PRO A 111 -9.06 41.16 9.14
N THR A 112 -8.87 41.81 8.01
CA THR A 112 -9.93 42.53 7.30
C THR A 112 -10.97 41.52 6.78
N ARG A 113 -12.21 41.97 6.61
CA ARG A 113 -13.31 41.12 6.11
C ARG A 113 -12.95 40.45 4.78
N GLU A 114 -12.22 41.15 3.91
CA GLU A 114 -11.73 40.65 2.63
C GLU A 114 -10.66 39.56 2.79
N GLU A 115 -9.76 39.68 3.78
CA GLU A 115 -8.77 38.63 4.11
C GLU A 115 -9.45 37.39 4.70
N ILE A 116 -10.50 37.56 5.51
CA ILE A 116 -11.28 36.43 6.05
C ILE A 116 -12.01 35.70 4.91
N GLU A 117 -12.65 36.44 3.99
CA GLU A 117 -13.33 35.87 2.83
C GLU A 117 -12.35 35.17 1.86
N ALA A 118 -11.15 35.74 1.66
CA ALA A 118 -10.10 35.12 0.86
C ALA A 118 -9.54 33.85 1.52
N GLN A 119 -9.34 33.85 2.85
CA GLN A 119 -8.90 32.67 3.58
C GLN A 119 -9.94 31.55 3.53
N MET A 120 -11.23 31.87 3.74
CA MET A 120 -12.31 30.89 3.61
C MET A 120 -12.41 30.31 2.20
N LYS A 121 -12.17 31.12 1.16
CA LYS A 121 -12.13 30.66 -0.23
C LYS A 121 -10.92 29.75 -0.47
N ALA A 122 -9.75 30.10 0.06
CA ALA A 122 -8.54 29.28 -0.04
C ALA A 122 -8.70 27.94 0.67
N ASP A 123 -9.31 27.91 1.85
CA ASP A 123 -9.57 26.68 2.61
C ASP A 123 -10.56 25.77 1.87
N LYS A 124 -11.61 26.34 1.27
CA LYS A 124 -12.54 25.59 0.41
C LYS A 124 -11.86 25.01 -0.84
N ILE A 125 -11.00 25.79 -1.50
CA ILE A 125 -10.22 25.30 -2.65
C ILE A 125 -9.26 24.19 -2.23
N LYS A 126 -8.56 24.34 -1.11
CA LYS A 126 -7.66 23.32 -0.56
C LYS A 126 -8.42 22.03 -0.27
N LEU A 127 -9.56 22.11 0.41
CA LEU A 127 -10.41 20.96 0.70
C LEU A 127 -10.94 20.29 -0.58
N ALA A 128 -11.34 21.07 -1.59
CA ALA A 128 -11.78 20.53 -2.88
C ALA A 128 -10.64 19.83 -3.64
N LEU A 129 -9.42 20.39 -3.61
CA LEU A 129 -8.24 19.77 -4.21
C LEU A 129 -7.84 18.48 -3.49
N GLU A 130 -7.96 18.45 -2.16
CA GLU A 130 -7.72 17.26 -1.34
C GLU A 130 -8.75 16.17 -1.65
N LYS A 131 -10.03 16.53 -1.73
CA LYS A 131 -11.12 15.62 -2.15
C LYS A 131 -10.94 15.10 -3.58
N LEU A 132 -10.59 15.97 -4.54
CA LEU A 132 -10.24 15.54 -5.91
C LEU A 132 -9.03 14.60 -5.96
N LYS A 133 -8.11 14.72 -4.99
CA LYS A 133 -6.97 13.83 -4.86
C LYS A 133 -7.37 12.51 -4.21
N GLU A 134 -8.32 12.52 -3.28
CA GLU A 134 -8.94 11.32 -2.66
C GLU A 134 -9.78 10.53 -3.65
N ALA A 135 -10.56 11.21 -4.50
CA ALA A 135 -11.34 10.64 -5.61
C ALA A 135 -10.55 9.72 -6.54
N LYS A 136 -9.26 10.03 -6.72
CA LYS A 136 -8.36 9.30 -7.62
C LYS A 136 -7.61 8.17 -6.94
N VAL A 137 -7.74 8.03 -5.63
CA VAL A 137 -7.06 6.98 -4.86
C VAL A 137 -7.74 5.67 -5.16
N LYS A 138 -6.94 4.69 -5.58
CA LYS A 138 -7.47 3.34 -5.76
C LYS A 138 -7.84 2.77 -4.39
N LYS A 139 -9.05 2.27 -4.31
CA LYS A 139 -9.58 1.55 -3.15
C LYS A 139 -9.85 0.11 -3.52
N LEU A 140 -9.67 -0.76 -2.55
CA LEU A 140 -9.83 -2.19 -2.69
C LEU A 140 -10.61 -2.70 -1.49
N VAL A 141 -11.65 -3.48 -1.75
CA VAL A 141 -12.33 -4.21 -0.68
C VAL A 141 -11.58 -5.53 -0.44
N VAL A 142 -11.05 -5.68 0.77
CA VAL A 142 -10.18 -6.79 1.16
C VAL A 142 -10.88 -7.63 2.23
N LYS A 143 -11.07 -8.92 1.93
CA LYS A 143 -11.50 -9.91 2.92
C LYS A 143 -10.30 -10.42 3.71
N VAL A 144 -10.29 -10.17 5.01
CA VAL A 144 -9.27 -10.63 5.95
C VAL A 144 -9.83 -11.78 6.78
N LEU A 145 -9.20 -12.95 6.70
CA LEU A 145 -9.61 -14.13 7.47
C LEU A 145 -8.98 -14.12 8.87
N MET A 146 -9.76 -14.50 9.87
CA MET A 146 -9.38 -14.56 11.27
C MET A 146 -8.98 -15.98 11.68
N ASN A 147 -8.30 -16.10 12.83
CA ASN A 147 -7.89 -17.39 13.40
C ASN A 147 -9.06 -18.31 13.78
N ASP A 148 -10.25 -17.76 14.08
CA ASP A 148 -11.45 -18.51 14.42
C ASP A 148 -12.24 -18.98 13.19
N GLY A 149 -11.75 -18.69 11.98
CA GLY A 149 -12.41 -19.00 10.72
C GLY A 149 -13.45 -17.97 10.26
N SER A 150 -13.70 -16.92 11.06
CA SER A 150 -14.48 -15.75 10.62
C SER A 150 -13.68 -14.88 9.65
N ALA A 151 -14.34 -13.85 9.11
CA ALA A 151 -13.71 -12.87 8.23
C ALA A 151 -14.18 -11.46 8.58
N LYS A 152 -13.32 -10.47 8.34
CA LYS A 152 -13.70 -9.06 8.27
C LYS A 152 -13.39 -8.51 6.90
N THR A 153 -14.29 -7.66 6.42
CA THR A 153 -14.18 -7.01 5.12
C THR A 153 -13.81 -5.57 5.36
N LEU A 154 -12.69 -5.14 4.79
CA LEU A 154 -12.16 -3.79 4.97
C LEU A 154 -12.06 -3.09 3.64
N MET A 155 -12.35 -1.79 3.64
CA MET A 155 -11.98 -0.92 2.54
C MET A 155 -10.55 -0.41 2.78
N VAL A 156 -9.65 -0.71 1.85
CA VAL A 156 -8.24 -0.33 1.94
C VAL A 156 -7.85 0.46 0.70
N ASP A 157 -7.21 1.60 0.89
CA ASP A 157 -6.71 2.45 -0.19
C ASP A 157 -5.21 2.24 -0.48
N GLU A 158 -4.75 2.68 -1.66
CA GLU A 158 -3.36 2.43 -2.12
C GLU A 158 -2.26 3.16 -1.32
N ARG A 159 -2.63 4.00 -0.35
CA ARG A 159 -1.69 4.71 0.53
C ARG A 159 -1.55 4.03 1.89
N GLN A 160 -2.45 3.12 2.21
CA GLN A 160 -2.47 2.46 3.51
C GLN A 160 -1.39 1.38 3.60
N SER A 161 -0.53 1.56 4.58
CA SER A 161 0.44 0.58 5.03
C SER A 161 -0.23 -0.56 5.78
N VAL A 162 0.44 -1.71 5.82
CA VAL A 162 0.02 -2.87 6.63
C VAL A 162 -0.14 -2.49 8.10
N ARG A 163 0.68 -1.59 8.63
CA ARG A 163 0.55 -1.04 9.99
C ARG A 163 -0.81 -0.39 10.22
N GLU A 164 -1.25 0.48 9.33
CA GLU A 164 -2.53 1.18 9.45
C GLU A 164 -3.71 0.20 9.33
N VAL A 165 -3.60 -0.80 8.46
CA VAL A 165 -4.62 -1.86 8.34
C VAL A 165 -4.66 -2.73 9.61
N LEU A 166 -3.52 -3.03 10.22
CA LEU A 166 -3.44 -3.73 11.50
C LEU A 166 -4.09 -2.91 12.63
N ASP A 167 -3.87 -1.59 12.67
CA ASP A 167 -4.49 -0.71 13.67
C ASP A 167 -6.03 -0.72 13.55
N ASN A 168 -6.56 -0.66 12.32
CA ASN A 168 -8.00 -0.80 12.08
C ASN A 168 -8.54 -2.18 12.55
N LEU A 169 -7.80 -3.26 12.26
CA LEU A 169 -8.15 -4.60 12.73
C LEU A 169 -8.13 -4.70 14.26
N PHE A 170 -7.18 -4.04 14.93
CA PHE A 170 -7.12 -4.00 16.39
C PHE A 170 -8.37 -3.35 16.98
N GLU A 171 -8.79 -2.23 16.41
CA GLU A 171 -10.03 -1.54 16.81
C GLU A 171 -11.26 -2.41 16.60
N LYS A 172 -11.37 -3.08 15.44
CA LYS A 172 -12.54 -3.90 15.08
C LYS A 172 -12.59 -5.28 15.75
N THR A 173 -11.45 -5.82 16.19
CA THR A 173 -11.36 -7.17 16.81
C THR A 173 -11.19 -7.15 18.32
N HIS A 174 -10.77 -6.01 18.89
CA HIS A 174 -10.45 -5.87 20.32
C HIS A 174 -9.44 -6.91 20.83
N CYS A 175 -8.46 -7.28 20.00
CA CYS A 175 -7.34 -8.12 20.42
C CYS A 175 -6.39 -7.38 21.40
N ASP A 176 -5.40 -8.07 21.94
CA ASP A 176 -4.44 -7.53 22.92
C ASP A 176 -3.38 -6.58 22.33
N CYS A 177 -3.40 -6.37 21.00
CA CYS A 177 -2.46 -5.52 20.26
C CYS A 177 -0.98 -5.88 20.49
N ASN A 178 -0.68 -7.15 20.77
CA ASN A 178 0.71 -7.59 20.89
C ASN A 178 1.47 -7.45 19.56
N VAL A 179 2.81 -7.42 19.64
CA VAL A 179 3.67 -7.18 18.47
C VAL A 179 3.70 -8.33 17.46
N ASP A 180 3.18 -9.50 17.81
CA ASP A 180 3.20 -10.68 16.94
C ASP A 180 2.03 -10.69 15.97
N TRP A 181 0.96 -9.94 16.23
CA TRP A 181 -0.14 -9.77 15.27
C TRP A 181 0.36 -9.25 13.93
N SER A 182 0.01 -9.97 12.87
CA SER A 182 0.49 -9.70 11.53
C SER A 182 -0.58 -10.02 10.48
N LEU A 183 -0.47 -9.35 9.33
CA LEU A 183 -1.14 -9.79 8.11
C LEU A 183 -0.23 -10.78 7.37
N CYS A 184 -0.82 -11.86 6.86
CA CYS A 184 -0.13 -12.85 6.05
C CYS A 184 -0.86 -13.03 4.73
N GLU A 185 -0.14 -13.21 3.63
CA GLU A 185 -0.74 -13.73 2.39
C GLU A 185 -0.44 -15.22 2.23
N THR A 186 -1.37 -15.91 1.59
CA THR A 186 -1.22 -17.30 1.19
C THR A 186 -1.34 -17.44 -0.31
N ASN A 187 -0.61 -18.39 -0.88
CA ASN A 187 -0.77 -18.84 -2.25
C ASN A 187 -0.98 -20.37 -2.24
N PRO A 188 -2.25 -20.83 -2.22
CA PRO A 188 -2.56 -22.26 -2.18
C PRO A 188 -2.02 -23.03 -3.39
N GLU A 189 -2.07 -22.41 -4.59
CA GLU A 189 -1.59 -23.00 -5.83
C GLU A 189 -0.12 -23.41 -5.74
N LEU A 190 0.72 -22.57 -5.13
CA LEU A 190 2.15 -22.82 -4.93
C LEU A 190 2.47 -23.45 -3.57
N GLN A 191 1.50 -23.51 -2.65
CA GLN A 191 1.67 -23.84 -1.23
C GLN A 191 2.66 -22.90 -0.52
N LEU A 192 2.51 -21.59 -0.77
CA LEU A 192 3.33 -20.56 -0.15
C LEU A 192 2.52 -19.77 0.87
N GLU A 193 3.23 -19.20 1.84
CA GLU A 193 2.73 -18.09 2.65
C GLU A 193 3.87 -17.14 2.98
N ARG A 194 3.55 -15.87 3.23
CA ARG A 194 4.48 -14.94 3.86
C ARG A 194 3.74 -13.98 4.77
N THR A 195 4.48 -13.43 5.71
CA THR A 195 4.04 -12.32 6.55
C THR A 195 4.34 -11.01 5.82
N PHE A 196 3.38 -10.10 5.78
CA PHE A 196 3.65 -8.73 5.32
C PHE A 196 4.45 -7.97 6.35
N GLU A 197 5.42 -7.17 5.90
CA GLU A 197 6.10 -6.20 6.73
C GLU A 197 5.20 -4.98 6.96
N ASP A 198 5.25 -4.39 8.16
CA ASP A 198 4.31 -3.33 8.59
C ASP A 198 4.35 -2.09 7.71
N HIS A 199 5.47 -1.86 7.01
CA HIS A 199 5.67 -0.70 6.13
C HIS A 199 5.25 -0.95 4.67
N GLU A 200 4.89 -2.18 4.30
CA GLU A 200 4.40 -2.47 2.94
C GLU A 200 3.03 -1.79 2.72
N ASN A 201 2.79 -1.25 1.52
CA ASN A 201 1.46 -0.80 1.12
C ASN A 201 0.62 -2.01 0.73
N LEU A 202 -0.51 -2.26 1.40
CA LEU A 202 -1.23 -3.53 1.25
C LEU A 202 -1.83 -3.72 -0.16
N VAL A 203 -2.29 -2.64 -0.79
CA VAL A 203 -2.97 -2.74 -2.10
C VAL A 203 -2.03 -3.21 -3.22
N GLU A 204 -0.76 -2.81 -3.20
CA GLU A 204 0.19 -3.09 -4.29
C GLU A 204 0.41 -4.61 -4.50
N PRO A 205 0.75 -5.43 -3.48
CA PRO A 205 0.85 -6.87 -3.63
C PRO A 205 -0.47 -7.54 -4.05
N LEU A 206 -1.60 -7.06 -3.54
CA LEU A 206 -2.92 -7.64 -3.82
C LEU A 206 -3.36 -7.40 -5.28
N LEU A 207 -3.00 -6.26 -5.87
CA LEU A 207 -3.27 -5.99 -7.29
C LEU A 207 -2.50 -6.92 -8.24
N ALA A 208 -1.43 -7.56 -7.78
CA ALA A 208 -0.67 -8.53 -8.57
C ALA A 208 -1.35 -9.92 -8.64
N TRP A 209 -2.39 -10.15 -7.83
CA TRP A 209 -3.15 -11.40 -7.84
C TRP A 209 -4.07 -11.47 -9.06
N THR A 210 -4.30 -12.67 -9.59
CA THR A 210 -5.24 -12.89 -10.68
C THR A 210 -6.69 -12.81 -10.18
N ARG A 211 -7.65 -12.60 -11.08
CA ARG A 211 -9.07 -12.50 -10.73
C ARG A 211 -9.64 -13.80 -10.14
N ASP A 212 -9.10 -14.94 -10.56
CA ASP A 212 -9.44 -16.29 -10.08
C ASP A 212 -8.52 -16.75 -8.94
N SER A 213 -7.76 -15.83 -8.34
CA SER A 213 -6.82 -16.15 -7.27
C SER A 213 -7.53 -16.74 -6.05
N GLU A 214 -7.04 -17.89 -5.59
CA GLU A 214 -7.42 -18.49 -4.31
C GLU A 214 -6.57 -17.96 -3.14
N ASN A 215 -5.70 -16.98 -3.40
CA ASN A 215 -4.89 -16.37 -2.35
C ASN A 215 -5.79 -15.72 -1.29
N LYS A 216 -5.32 -15.73 -0.05
CA LYS A 216 -6.05 -15.19 1.10
C LYS A 216 -5.16 -14.30 1.92
N VAL A 217 -5.74 -13.24 2.48
CA VAL A 217 -5.14 -12.42 3.54
C VAL A 217 -5.60 -12.97 4.89
N LEU A 218 -4.67 -13.26 5.78
CA LEU A 218 -4.91 -13.80 7.12
C LEU A 218 -4.46 -12.80 8.18
N PHE A 219 -5.24 -12.64 9.24
CA PHE A 219 -4.86 -11.90 10.44
C PHE A 219 -4.54 -12.89 11.57
N GLN A 220 -3.25 -13.01 11.91
CA GLN A 220 -2.76 -14.00 12.85
C GLN A 220 -1.44 -13.60 13.52
N GLU A 221 -1.14 -14.20 14.66
CA GLU A 221 0.15 -14.01 15.35
C GLU A 221 1.28 -14.76 14.62
N ARG A 222 2.43 -14.07 14.46
CA ARG A 222 3.67 -14.55 13.83
C ARG A 222 4.86 -14.17 14.70
N GLY A 223 5.15 -15.00 15.71
CA GLY A 223 6.23 -14.73 16.68
C GLY A 223 7.62 -14.59 16.05
N GLU A 224 7.83 -15.14 14.85
CA GLU A 224 9.09 -15.07 14.12
C GLU A 224 9.39 -13.71 13.48
N LYS A 225 8.37 -12.88 13.22
CA LYS A 225 8.50 -11.62 12.45
C LYS A 225 9.52 -10.66 13.06
N TYR A 226 9.43 -10.47 14.38
CA TYR A 226 10.31 -9.57 15.13
C TYR A 226 11.35 -10.31 15.98
N GLU A 227 11.60 -11.59 15.70
CA GLU A 227 12.44 -12.45 16.53
C GLU A 227 13.89 -11.94 16.63
N VAL A 228 14.41 -11.29 15.60
CA VAL A 228 15.74 -10.66 15.64
C VAL A 228 15.82 -9.53 16.65
N PHE A 229 14.73 -8.81 16.89
CA PHE A 229 14.68 -7.71 17.87
C PHE A 229 14.50 -8.24 19.30
N LYS A 230 13.82 -9.38 19.47
CA LYS A 230 13.65 -10.04 20.78
C LYS A 230 14.91 -10.80 21.23
N ASN A 231 15.54 -11.49 20.29
CA ASN A 231 16.69 -12.38 20.55
C ASN A 231 17.80 -12.21 19.50
N PRO A 232 18.41 -11.01 19.37
CA PRO A 232 19.41 -10.73 18.32
C PRO A 232 20.62 -11.65 18.36
N GLN A 233 20.97 -12.15 19.54
CA GLN A 233 22.10 -13.04 19.75
C GLN A 233 21.95 -14.37 19.01
N ASN A 234 20.72 -14.82 18.74
CA ASN A 234 20.47 -16.04 17.96
C ASN A 234 20.86 -15.87 16.48
N PHE A 235 20.96 -14.62 15.99
CA PHE A 235 21.24 -14.29 14.60
C PHE A 235 22.67 -13.81 14.42
N TYR A 236 23.10 -12.81 15.20
CA TYR A 236 24.44 -12.20 15.05
C TYR A 236 25.56 -13.00 15.73
N LEU A 237 25.23 -13.86 16.70
CA LEU A 237 26.18 -14.73 17.39
C LEU A 237 25.88 -16.21 17.14
N TRP A 238 25.25 -16.52 15.99
CA TRP A 238 24.75 -17.86 15.65
C TRP A 238 25.80 -18.99 15.69
N LYS A 239 27.09 -18.65 15.59
CA LYS A 239 28.23 -19.59 15.70
C LYS A 239 28.57 -19.97 17.14
N LYS A 240 28.07 -19.23 18.14
CA LYS A 240 28.29 -19.52 19.57
C LYS A 240 27.36 -20.61 20.05
N ASP A 241 27.75 -21.29 21.13
CA ASP A 241 26.93 -22.34 21.73
C ASP A 241 25.62 -21.77 22.30
N LYS A 242 24.49 -22.42 21.99
CA LYS A 242 23.16 -21.97 22.39
C LYS A 242 23.00 -21.81 23.90
N LYS A 243 23.70 -22.57 24.74
CA LYS A 243 23.60 -22.43 26.21
C LYS A 243 24.16 -21.09 26.67
N SER A 244 25.26 -20.64 26.05
CA SER A 244 25.87 -19.35 26.39
C SER A 244 25.05 -18.14 25.94
N LEU A 245 24.17 -18.32 24.96
CA LEU A 245 23.32 -17.26 24.42
C LEU A 245 22.00 -17.05 25.18
N LYS A 246 21.56 -18.04 25.97
CA LYS A 246 20.26 -17.99 26.68
C LYS A 246 20.21 -16.94 27.79
N ASP A 247 21.36 -16.67 28.41
CA ASP A 247 21.45 -15.81 29.60
C ASP A 247 21.96 -14.39 29.26
N MET A 248 21.88 -13.98 27.99
CA MET A 248 22.30 -12.64 27.57
C MET A 248 21.36 -11.59 28.14
N LYS A 249 21.93 -10.58 28.80
CA LYS A 249 21.17 -9.51 29.46
C LYS A 249 20.51 -8.60 28.42
N ASP A 250 19.38 -8.01 28.78
CA ASP A 250 18.63 -7.14 27.86
C ASP A 250 19.44 -5.91 27.42
N GLN A 251 20.28 -5.35 28.30
CA GLN A 251 21.20 -4.27 27.94
C GLN A 251 22.19 -4.68 26.84
N ASP A 252 22.70 -5.92 26.89
CA ASP A 252 23.63 -6.41 25.88
C ASP A 252 22.89 -6.68 24.55
N LYS A 253 21.63 -7.14 24.61
CA LYS A 253 20.79 -7.31 23.42
C LYS A 253 20.51 -5.96 22.75
N GLU A 254 20.18 -4.94 23.52
CA GLU A 254 19.95 -3.58 23.03
C GLU A 254 21.20 -3.02 22.32
N LEU A 255 22.38 -3.18 22.93
CA LEU A 255 23.63 -2.79 22.29
C LEU A 255 23.85 -3.51 20.96
N LEU A 256 23.53 -4.81 20.90
CA LEU A 256 23.64 -5.60 19.68
C LEU A 256 22.66 -5.10 18.59
N ILE A 257 21.45 -4.69 18.94
CA ILE A 257 20.52 -4.06 17.98
C ILE A 257 21.07 -2.73 17.50
N GLN A 258 21.51 -1.86 18.42
CA GLN A 258 22.03 -0.53 18.09
C GLN A 258 23.23 -0.60 17.15
N GLU A 259 24.18 -1.50 17.43
CA GLU A 259 25.38 -1.68 16.59
C GLU A 259 25.02 -2.11 15.17
N ASN A 260 24.04 -3.01 15.02
CA ASN A 260 23.74 -3.62 13.72
C ASN A 260 22.69 -2.86 12.89
N PHE A 261 21.77 -2.11 13.51
CA PHE A 261 20.69 -1.41 12.81
C PHE A 261 20.78 0.12 12.83
N CYS A 262 21.40 0.73 13.84
CA CYS A 262 21.41 2.19 14.02
C CYS A 262 22.69 2.89 13.54
N GLY A 263 23.61 2.16 12.90
CA GLY A 263 24.79 2.73 12.25
C GLY A 263 24.47 3.41 10.90
N THR A 264 25.49 3.93 10.23
CA THR A 264 25.36 4.52 8.87
C THR A 264 24.81 3.53 7.84
N SER A 265 25.06 2.25 8.05
CA SER A 265 24.58 1.15 7.22
C SER A 265 24.22 -0.04 8.11
N ILE A 266 23.17 -0.76 7.74
CA ILE A 266 22.77 -1.99 8.43
C ILE A 266 23.85 -3.06 8.25
N ILE A 267 24.18 -3.76 9.33
CA ILE A 267 25.07 -4.91 9.33
C ILE A 267 24.19 -6.16 9.23
N VAL A 268 24.34 -6.93 8.16
CA VAL A 268 23.60 -8.18 7.97
C VAL A 268 24.36 -9.34 8.63
N PRO A 269 23.67 -10.25 9.36
CA PRO A 269 24.30 -11.42 9.95
C PRO A 269 25.11 -12.23 8.93
N ASP A 270 26.29 -12.73 9.33
CA ASP A 270 27.23 -13.46 8.47
C ASP A 270 26.83 -14.93 8.23
N LEU A 271 25.55 -15.16 7.94
CA LEU A 271 24.98 -16.51 7.79
C LEU A 271 25.57 -17.23 6.59
N GLU A 272 25.99 -18.47 6.81
CA GLU A 272 26.37 -19.41 5.77
C GLU A 272 25.93 -20.82 6.11
N GLY A 273 25.60 -21.61 5.10
CA GLY A 273 25.09 -22.96 5.32
C GLY A 273 24.87 -23.73 4.03
N VAL A 274 24.87 -25.05 4.13
CA VAL A 274 24.47 -25.91 3.01
C VAL A 274 22.95 -25.92 2.96
N MET A 275 22.39 -25.46 1.84
CA MET A 275 20.96 -25.55 1.57
C MET A 275 20.71 -26.39 0.32
N HIS A 276 19.52 -26.98 0.24
CA HIS A 276 19.12 -27.80 -0.90
C HIS A 276 18.38 -26.93 -1.90
N LEU A 277 18.97 -26.74 -3.08
CA LEU A 277 18.35 -26.01 -4.19
C LEU A 277 17.60 -26.99 -5.08
N LYS A 278 16.32 -26.72 -5.32
CA LYS A 278 15.50 -27.49 -6.27
C LYS A 278 15.98 -27.24 -7.71
N ASP A 279 16.03 -28.28 -8.52
CA ASP A 279 16.28 -28.14 -9.96
C ASP A 279 15.04 -27.60 -10.69
N ASP A 280 15.26 -26.74 -11.67
CA ASP A 280 14.21 -26.13 -12.48
C ASP A 280 13.39 -27.21 -13.20
N GLY A 281 12.06 -27.11 -13.08
CA GLY A 281 11.11 -28.07 -13.65
C GLY A 281 11.17 -29.50 -13.09
N LYS A 282 12.06 -29.81 -12.13
CA LYS A 282 12.26 -31.17 -11.61
C LYS A 282 12.01 -31.27 -10.11
N LYS A 283 11.65 -32.46 -9.62
CA LYS A 283 11.52 -32.77 -8.18
C LYS A 283 12.84 -33.32 -7.59
N SER A 284 13.97 -32.81 -8.07
CA SER A 284 15.31 -33.15 -7.59
C SER A 284 15.94 -31.95 -6.88
N TRP A 285 16.77 -32.22 -5.88
CA TRP A 285 17.35 -31.22 -5.00
C TRP A 285 18.86 -31.42 -4.90
N LYS A 286 19.63 -30.33 -4.97
CA LYS A 286 21.09 -30.36 -4.93
C LYS A 286 21.62 -29.53 -3.77
N PRO A 287 22.47 -30.12 -2.91
CA PRO A 287 23.11 -29.35 -1.83
C PRO A 287 24.11 -28.36 -2.43
N LYS A 288 24.05 -27.11 -1.97
CA LYS A 288 25.01 -26.05 -2.27
C LYS A 288 25.30 -25.25 -1.01
N LEU A 289 26.56 -24.84 -0.86
CA LEU A 289 26.95 -23.90 0.21
C LEU A 289 26.58 -22.48 -0.22
N PHE A 290 25.70 -21.86 0.54
CA PHE A 290 25.26 -20.49 0.35
C PHE A 290 25.78 -19.59 1.46
N GLN A 291 25.86 -18.30 1.15
CA GLN A 291 26.20 -17.24 2.09
C GLN A 291 25.25 -16.07 1.90
N LEU A 292 24.79 -15.49 3.00
CA LEU A 292 23.99 -14.28 3.02
C LEU A 292 24.90 -13.04 2.92
N ARG A 293 24.44 -12.05 2.16
CA ARG A 293 25.02 -10.71 2.07
C ARG A 293 23.88 -9.69 2.04
N ALA A 294 24.20 -8.43 2.31
CA ALA A 294 23.21 -7.35 2.27
C ALA A 294 22.48 -7.25 0.92
N SER A 295 23.18 -7.50 -0.19
CA SER A 295 22.62 -7.42 -1.54
C SER A 295 21.86 -8.67 -1.99
N GLY A 296 21.99 -9.81 -1.31
CA GLY A 296 21.44 -11.06 -1.82
C GLY A 296 22.07 -12.33 -1.27
N ILE A 297 21.69 -13.45 -1.86
CA ILE A 297 22.24 -14.78 -1.56
C ILE A 297 23.32 -15.11 -2.60
N TYR A 298 24.46 -15.61 -2.13
CA TYR A 298 25.60 -16.02 -2.96
C TYR A 298 25.92 -17.49 -2.70
N TYR A 299 26.52 -18.17 -3.67
CA TYR A 299 27.00 -19.54 -3.50
C TYR A 299 28.45 -19.71 -3.92
N VAL A 300 29.10 -20.74 -3.37
CA VAL A 300 30.47 -21.12 -3.73
C VAL A 300 30.42 -22.21 -4.81
N PRO A 301 30.95 -21.97 -6.03
CA PRO A 301 31.06 -23.00 -7.05
C PRO A 301 31.92 -24.18 -6.58
N LYS A 302 31.63 -25.39 -7.09
CA LYS A 302 32.42 -26.59 -6.74
C LYS A 302 33.90 -26.37 -7.08
N GLY A 303 34.78 -26.69 -6.14
CA GLY A 303 36.24 -26.56 -6.30
C GLY A 303 36.81 -25.15 -6.10
N LYS A 304 35.98 -24.18 -5.69
CA LYS A 304 36.41 -22.82 -5.38
C LYS A 304 36.50 -22.57 -3.87
N THR A 305 37.21 -21.51 -3.49
CA THR A 305 37.35 -21.13 -2.08
C THR A 305 36.16 -20.27 -1.62
N LYS A 306 36.01 -20.09 -0.31
CA LYS A 306 35.03 -19.16 0.26
C LYS A 306 35.47 -17.67 0.16
N SER A 307 36.49 -17.36 -0.65
CA SER A 307 36.93 -15.97 -0.81
C SER A 307 35.86 -15.14 -1.50
N SER A 308 35.78 -13.84 -1.19
CA SER A 308 34.81 -12.94 -1.80
C SER A 308 34.88 -12.89 -3.33
N ARG A 309 36.06 -13.15 -3.90
CA ARG A 309 36.31 -13.15 -5.35
C ARG A 309 35.74 -14.38 -6.07
N ASP A 310 35.49 -15.45 -5.33
CA ASP A 310 35.01 -16.72 -5.88
C ASP A 310 33.48 -16.91 -5.74
N LEU A 311 32.80 -15.99 -5.05
CA LEU A 311 31.36 -16.05 -4.83
C LEU A 311 30.58 -15.67 -6.09
N VAL A 312 29.54 -16.45 -6.38
CA VAL A 312 28.61 -16.18 -7.48
C VAL A 312 27.27 -15.75 -6.88
N CYS A 313 26.74 -14.62 -7.36
CA CYS A 313 25.41 -14.15 -6.98
C CYS A 313 24.36 -15.16 -7.46
N PHE A 314 23.54 -15.65 -6.53
CA PHE A 314 22.40 -16.51 -6.86
C PHE A 314 21.15 -15.67 -7.13
N VAL A 315 20.88 -14.70 -6.26
CA VAL A 315 19.70 -13.82 -6.33
C VAL A 315 19.98 -12.53 -5.56
N GLN A 316 19.47 -11.41 -6.05
CA GLN A 316 19.47 -10.12 -5.36
C GLN A 316 18.11 -9.87 -4.72
N PHE A 317 18.06 -9.16 -3.59
CA PHE A 317 16.81 -8.99 -2.83
C PHE A 317 15.87 -7.92 -3.38
N ASP A 318 16.36 -6.99 -4.21
CA ASP A 318 15.60 -5.81 -4.64
C ASP A 318 14.25 -6.11 -5.34
N ASN A 319 14.10 -7.31 -5.92
CA ASN A 319 12.92 -7.67 -6.72
C ASN A 319 12.31 -9.03 -6.32
N VAL A 320 12.58 -9.52 -5.11
CA VAL A 320 12.02 -10.79 -4.64
C VAL A 320 11.51 -10.69 -3.21
N ASN A 321 10.37 -11.32 -2.96
CA ASN A 321 9.86 -11.55 -1.62
C ASN A 321 10.24 -12.96 -1.15
N VAL A 322 10.33 -13.13 0.17
CA VAL A 322 10.58 -14.42 0.80
C VAL A 322 9.29 -15.02 1.34
N TYR A 323 9.07 -16.31 1.05
CA TYR A 323 7.88 -17.06 1.46
C TYR A 323 8.29 -18.34 2.16
N TYR A 324 7.48 -18.81 3.11
CA TYR A 324 7.54 -20.15 3.64
C TYR A 324 6.83 -21.13 2.70
N GLY A 325 7.47 -22.26 2.43
CA GLY A 325 6.88 -23.37 1.70
C GLY A 325 6.15 -24.33 2.64
N LYS A 326 4.84 -24.55 2.41
CA LYS A 326 4.05 -25.55 3.15
C LYS A 326 4.06 -26.89 2.42
N ASP A 327 4.32 -27.99 3.13
CA ASP A 327 4.30 -29.36 2.58
C ASP A 327 5.14 -29.55 1.30
N PHE A 328 6.30 -28.90 1.25
CA PHE A 328 7.21 -29.02 0.11
C PHE A 328 7.80 -30.43 -0.01
N LYS A 329 7.87 -31.19 1.09
CA LYS A 329 8.21 -32.61 1.07
C LYS A 329 7.15 -33.43 0.32
N GLY A 330 5.87 -33.19 0.56
CA GLY A 330 4.77 -33.84 -0.14
C GLY A 330 4.78 -33.50 -1.64
N LYS A 331 4.68 -32.20 -1.94
CA LYS A 331 4.49 -31.67 -3.31
C LYS A 331 5.72 -31.76 -4.19
N TYR A 332 6.88 -31.32 -3.70
CA TYR A 332 8.11 -31.15 -4.48
C TYR A 332 9.21 -32.16 -4.13
N LYS A 333 8.94 -33.13 -3.24
CA LYS A 333 9.93 -34.11 -2.75
C LYS A 333 11.16 -33.45 -2.12
N ALA A 334 10.94 -32.34 -1.42
CA ALA A 334 11.99 -31.68 -0.64
C ALA A 334 12.56 -32.61 0.42
N PRO A 335 13.86 -32.49 0.78
CA PRO A 335 14.45 -33.27 1.86
C PRO A 335 13.79 -33.05 3.22
N THR A 336 13.29 -31.83 3.48
CA THR A 336 12.59 -31.41 4.69
C THR A 336 11.47 -30.42 4.33
N ASP A 337 10.56 -30.13 5.26
CA ASP A 337 9.55 -29.08 5.11
C ASP A 337 10.02 -27.71 5.59
N CYS A 338 11.26 -27.60 6.08
CA CYS A 338 11.88 -26.32 6.42
C CYS A 338 12.37 -25.63 5.14
N CYS A 339 11.42 -25.17 4.32
CA CYS A 339 11.67 -24.59 3.01
C CYS A 339 11.27 -23.11 2.98
N PHE A 340 12.08 -22.29 2.31
CA PHE A 340 11.68 -20.96 1.88
C PHE A 340 11.72 -20.87 0.34
N PHE A 341 10.96 -19.94 -0.21
CA PHE A 341 10.84 -19.67 -1.65
C PHE A 341 11.09 -18.18 -1.89
N LEU A 342 11.78 -17.86 -2.98
CA LEU A 342 12.02 -16.47 -3.40
C LEU A 342 11.27 -16.24 -4.71
N LYS A 343 10.33 -15.28 -4.70
CA LYS A 343 9.46 -14.95 -5.84
C LYS A 343 9.41 -13.45 -6.07
#